data_AF-A0A1V2BAR8-F1
#
_entry.id   AF-A0A1V2BAR8-F1
#
_cell.length_a   1.000
_cell.length_b   1.000
_cell.length_c   1.000
_cell.angle_alpha   90.00
_cell.angle_beta   90.00
_cell.angle_gamma   90.00
#
_symmetry.space_group_name_H-M   'P 1'
#
loop_
_entity.id
_entity.type
_entity.pdbx_description
1 polymer ?
#
loop_
_entity_poly.entity_id
_entity_poly.type
_entity_poly.pdbx_seq_one_letter_code
_entity_poly.pdbx_strand_id
1 'polypeptide(L)'
;MSIMQHRIYILLLLVGFMACNKGYDRILDKKDYNDSTGVIARTPKILFLTIDGARGESVRDAGAPNLLALSEHAIYSWNSISDTIALRRTGWADLLTGVHKEKHGVIKDDFSNNHLQAYPVFFKYIKDREPKFRIAAYSSSDSLGQYLITDADVNQTFADDDAAATQAILQELTIDTASMVFGQFSQVELAGRQYGYDVSVPEYKAAILQADENIGKIITALRQRKTYAAEDWLVIITAGNGGAYTIDPSNDDGTILSNTKVNTFTIYYSPRYAPGFLDRPYTGNRYAGKAVRLYGNTSASAVYAIVDSGKEDYNLGKDAEATIELKIKKNKTSAGDYSYTYPSVIGNNMSLDWWNNTGWNISLEVNAWGVHFGQNGAGFNMATASNISDGKWHDIAAVFVNRDNKRYLRLFTDGNFNTEADITSYGNFDTDAPLTLGYMPGNIVNNRWLDAYITEVKFWKAAIPDNIISEYVCAAELPSSHPYHDYLVGYWSCKDGYGNVFRDQSEWSHDFQIKGGYQWDDFSDLMCPSSANNLAQLVPQPVDPVRQILNWLQIAADTKWDLDGKVWVTSYVDINK
;
A
#
# COMPACT_ATOMS: atom_id res chain seq x y z
N MET A 1 2.27 83.21 -15.09
CA MET A 1 2.02 84.50 -14.41
C MET A 1 0.62 84.43 -13.80
N SER A 2 0.54 84.60 -12.47
CA SER A 2 -0.65 85.06 -11.73
C SER A 2 -1.84 84.10 -11.48
N ILE A 3 -1.97 83.54 -10.27
CA ILE A 3 -2.94 83.90 -9.17
C ILE A 3 -4.18 82.98 -9.20
N MET A 4 -4.33 81.94 -8.37
CA MET A 4 -4.50 81.83 -6.91
C MET A 4 -5.79 82.48 -6.37
N GLN A 5 -6.70 81.68 -5.80
CA GLN A 5 -7.50 81.88 -4.55
C GLN A 5 -8.78 81.02 -4.60
N HIS A 6 -8.95 79.97 -3.78
CA HIS A 6 -9.48 79.90 -2.40
C HIS A 6 -10.69 78.92 -2.41
N ARG A 7 -10.57 77.77 -1.72
CA ARG A 7 -11.19 77.42 -0.41
C ARG A 7 -12.72 77.20 -0.50
N ILE A 8 -13.40 76.26 0.15
CA ILE A 8 -13.18 75.21 1.17
C ILE A 8 -14.55 74.52 1.30
N TYR A 9 -14.63 73.21 1.59
CA TYR A 9 -15.61 72.47 2.43
C TYR A 9 -15.24 70.97 2.29
N ILE A 10 -14.33 70.39 3.07
CA ILE A 10 -14.44 69.87 4.46
C ILE A 10 -15.76 69.10 4.71
N LEU A 11 -15.73 67.75 4.79
CA LEU A 11 -15.59 66.94 6.04
C LEU A 11 -15.92 65.45 5.78
N LEU A 12 -15.03 64.53 6.18
CA LEU A 12 -15.26 63.22 6.84
C LEU A 12 -14.01 62.32 6.62
N LEU A 13 -12.99 62.40 7.50
CA LEU A 13 -12.74 61.49 8.64
C LEU A 13 -12.59 60.01 8.24
N LEU A 14 -11.37 59.47 8.28
CA LEU A 14 -10.90 58.59 9.37
C LEU A 14 -9.55 57.92 9.01
N VAL A 15 -8.56 58.18 9.87
CA VAL A 15 -7.51 57.26 10.37
C VAL A 15 -6.44 56.77 9.39
N GLY A 16 -5.25 57.33 9.54
CA GLY A 16 -4.01 56.70 9.09
C GLY A 16 -3.44 55.76 10.14
N PHE A 17 -2.71 54.75 9.68
CA PHE A 17 -1.49 54.26 10.32
C PHE A 17 -0.52 53.81 9.23
N MET A 18 0.63 54.49 9.16
CA MET A 18 1.82 53.99 8.49
C MET A 18 2.28 52.72 9.19
N ALA A 19 2.38 51.61 8.46
CA ALA A 19 3.09 50.43 8.92
C ALA A 19 4.54 50.50 8.42
N CYS A 20 5.46 50.69 9.36
CA CYS A 20 6.88 50.40 9.19
C CYS A 20 7.06 48.89 8.96
N ASN A 21 7.51 48.49 7.77
CA ASN A 21 7.91 47.12 7.51
C ASN A 21 9.39 46.95 7.91
N LYS A 22 9.65 46.59 9.18
CA LYS A 22 10.96 46.08 9.61
C LYS A 22 10.87 44.55 9.65
N GLY A 23 11.69 43.91 8.81
CA GLY A 23 11.84 42.46 8.74
C GLY A 23 12.34 41.88 10.06
N TYR A 24 11.80 40.73 10.42
CA TYR A 24 12.25 39.91 11.54
C TYR A 24 13.52 39.13 11.13
N ASP A 25 14.69 39.74 11.31
CA ASP A 25 15.93 38.97 11.47
C ASP A 25 16.02 38.53 12.93
N ARG A 26 15.56 37.30 13.23
CA ARG A 26 15.93 36.64 14.49
C ARG A 26 17.31 36.02 14.32
N ILE A 27 18.34 36.86 14.40
CA ILE A 27 19.70 36.38 14.70
C ILE A 27 19.71 36.06 16.20
N LEU A 28 19.88 34.78 16.54
CA LEU A 28 20.18 34.40 17.92
C LEU A 28 21.57 34.95 18.26
N ASP A 29 21.65 35.81 19.27
CA ASP A 29 22.93 36.29 19.79
C ASP A 29 23.78 35.09 20.24
N LYS A 30 25.02 35.04 19.75
CA LYS A 30 26.03 34.07 20.18
C LYS A 30 26.42 34.37 21.63
N LYS A 31 25.72 33.79 22.60
CA LYS A 31 26.17 33.74 23.98
C LYS A 31 27.14 32.57 24.14
N ASP A 32 28.38 32.87 24.48
CA ASP A 32 29.35 31.88 24.96
C ASP A 32 28.84 31.32 26.30
N TYR A 33 28.17 30.16 26.23
CA TYR A 33 27.89 29.36 27.41
C TYR A 33 29.14 28.54 27.71
N ASN A 34 29.85 28.92 28.77
CA ASN A 34 30.88 28.06 29.36
C ASN A 34 30.15 27.02 30.22
N ASP A 35 29.70 25.93 29.60
CA ASP A 35 29.07 24.81 30.28
C ASP A 35 30.15 23.98 30.99
N SER A 36 30.11 23.97 32.32
CA SER A 36 31.02 23.22 33.19
C SER A 36 30.52 21.81 33.50
N THR A 37 29.65 21.23 32.67
CA THR A 37 29.42 19.78 32.67
C THR A 37 30.46 19.11 31.78
N GLY A 38 31.14 18.06 32.28
CA GLY A 38 32.18 17.31 31.56
C GLY A 38 31.68 16.49 30.38
N VAL A 39 30.70 17.01 29.64
CA VAL A 39 30.08 16.39 28.47
C VAL A 39 31.02 16.63 27.29
N ILE A 40 31.67 15.55 26.83
CA ILE A 40 32.41 15.58 25.57
C ILE A 40 31.36 15.61 24.45
N ALA A 41 31.13 16.78 23.86
CA ALA A 41 30.32 16.91 22.66
C ALA A 41 30.90 16.01 21.55
N ARG A 42 30.17 14.95 21.19
CA ARG A 42 30.59 14.01 20.14
C ARG A 42 30.21 14.56 18.77
N THR A 43 31.07 14.32 17.78
CA THR A 43 30.84 14.76 16.40
C THR A 43 29.98 13.74 15.66
N PRO A 44 28.82 14.11 15.10
CA PRO A 44 28.01 13.20 14.30
C PRO A 44 28.75 12.66 13.08
N LYS A 45 28.65 11.35 12.84
CA LYS A 45 29.27 10.62 11.74
C LYS A 45 28.28 9.62 11.13
N ILE A 46 28.47 9.28 9.85
CA ILE A 46 27.57 8.37 9.12
C ILE A 46 28.36 7.24 8.47
N LEU A 47 27.94 6.00 8.70
CA LEU A 47 28.34 4.84 7.90
C LEU A 47 27.09 4.32 7.19
N PHE A 48 27.06 4.37 5.86
CA PHE A 48 25.91 3.93 5.07
C PHE A 48 26.31 2.81 4.11
N LEU A 49 25.79 1.61 4.33
CA LEU A 49 26.11 0.40 3.59
C LEU A 49 24.85 -0.16 2.92
N THR A 50 24.92 -0.46 1.63
CA THR A 50 23.82 -1.11 0.89
C THR A 50 24.27 -2.45 0.32
N ILE A 51 23.44 -3.46 0.49
CA ILE A 51 23.66 -4.83 0.00
C ILE A 51 22.58 -5.12 -1.04
N ASP A 52 22.91 -5.01 -2.31
CA ASP A 52 21.93 -5.14 -3.38
C ASP A 52 21.34 -6.56 -3.44
N GLY A 53 20.04 -6.66 -3.75
CA GLY A 53 19.35 -7.93 -3.90
C GLY A 53 19.17 -8.73 -2.62
N ALA A 54 19.52 -8.17 -1.46
CA ALA A 54 19.36 -8.83 -0.17
C ALA A 54 17.90 -8.72 0.33
N ARG A 55 17.13 -9.79 0.13
CA ARG A 55 15.78 -9.91 0.69
C ARG A 55 15.85 -9.96 2.20
N GLY A 56 15.04 -9.15 2.88
CA GLY A 56 15.13 -9.02 4.33
C GLY A 56 14.80 -10.30 5.09
N GLU A 57 13.79 -11.04 4.64
CA GLU A 57 13.49 -12.36 5.22
C GLU A 57 14.64 -13.34 5.00
N SER A 58 15.28 -13.31 3.83
CA SER A 58 16.44 -14.17 3.55
C SER A 58 17.66 -13.81 4.37
N VAL A 59 17.92 -12.52 4.65
CA VAL A 59 19.01 -12.11 5.55
C VAL A 59 18.77 -12.63 6.97
N ARG A 60 17.53 -12.51 7.47
CA ARG A 60 17.12 -13.07 8.77
C ARG A 60 17.32 -14.59 8.81
N ASP A 61 16.80 -15.30 7.82
CA ASP A 61 16.75 -16.77 7.79
C ASP A 61 18.10 -17.41 7.44
N ALA A 62 19.00 -16.66 6.77
CA ALA A 62 20.38 -17.07 6.59
C ALA A 62 21.14 -17.17 7.93
N GLY A 63 20.66 -16.45 8.96
CA GLY A 63 21.29 -16.38 10.27
C GLY A 63 22.54 -15.52 10.27
N ALA A 64 22.55 -14.40 9.55
CA ALA A 64 23.68 -13.48 9.39
C ALA A 64 24.10 -12.84 10.74
N PRO A 65 25.16 -13.34 11.43
CA PRO A 65 25.39 -13.02 12.83
C PRO A 65 25.81 -11.57 13.09
N ASN A 66 26.57 -10.94 12.21
CA ASN A 66 27.03 -9.56 12.43
C ASN A 66 25.87 -8.56 12.27
N LEU A 67 25.00 -8.77 11.28
CA LEU A 67 23.79 -7.97 11.08
C LEU A 67 22.79 -8.18 12.22
N LEU A 68 22.57 -9.44 12.64
CA LEU A 68 21.70 -9.74 13.79
C LEU A 68 22.20 -9.10 15.08
N ALA A 69 23.51 -9.06 15.33
CA ALA A 69 24.07 -8.43 16.52
C ALA A 69 23.81 -6.91 16.61
N LEU A 70 23.59 -6.23 15.47
CA LEU A 70 23.24 -4.79 15.49
C LEU A 70 21.82 -4.54 16.02
N SER A 71 20.93 -5.54 15.97
CA SER A 71 19.52 -5.39 16.38
C SER A 71 19.35 -4.95 17.84
N GLU A 72 20.31 -5.26 18.72
CA GLU A 72 20.29 -4.88 20.14
C GLU A 72 20.34 -3.36 20.37
N HIS A 73 20.84 -2.60 19.40
CA HIS A 73 20.95 -1.15 19.45
C HIS A 73 20.56 -0.51 18.11
N ALA A 74 19.46 -0.97 17.52
CA ALA A 74 18.99 -0.47 16.25
C ALA A 74 17.47 -0.31 16.19
N ILE A 75 17.03 0.59 15.31
CA ILE A 75 15.72 0.48 14.68
C ILE A 75 15.90 -0.41 13.46
N TYR A 76 15.14 -1.51 13.35
CA TYR A 76 15.35 -2.44 12.25
C TYR A 76 14.06 -3.12 11.77
N SER A 77 14.06 -3.52 10.50
CA SER A 77 12.99 -4.30 9.88
C SER A 77 13.56 -5.30 8.88
N TRP A 78 13.01 -6.52 8.88
CA TRP A 78 13.22 -7.54 7.84
C TRP A 78 12.14 -7.49 6.75
N ASN A 79 11.13 -6.62 6.93
CA ASN A 79 9.95 -6.49 6.09
C ASN A 79 9.93 -5.14 5.37
N SER A 80 11.10 -4.51 5.17
CA SER A 80 11.19 -3.24 4.44
C SER A 80 10.73 -3.45 2.99
N ILE A 81 10.19 -2.39 2.37
CA ILE A 81 9.63 -2.46 1.02
C ILE A 81 10.36 -1.47 0.12
N SER A 82 10.90 -1.97 -0.98
CA SER A 82 11.45 -1.17 -2.07
C SER A 82 10.38 -0.79 -3.09
N ASP A 83 10.77 0.03 -4.07
CA ASP A 83 9.89 0.42 -5.17
C ASP A 83 9.31 -0.78 -5.93
N THR A 84 8.04 -0.69 -6.33
CA THR A 84 7.29 -1.77 -7.00
C THR A 84 7.84 -2.21 -8.35
N ILE A 85 8.65 -1.39 -9.02
CA ILE A 85 9.36 -1.76 -10.24
C ILE A 85 10.51 -2.75 -9.94
N ALA A 86 10.98 -2.83 -8.69
CA ALA A 86 12.00 -3.77 -8.22
C ALA A 86 13.28 -3.77 -9.07
N LEU A 87 13.66 -2.60 -9.59
CA LEU A 87 14.91 -2.41 -10.33
C LEU A 87 16.00 -1.90 -9.40
N ARG A 88 17.17 -2.53 -9.48
CA ARG A 88 18.37 -2.17 -8.74
C ARG A 88 18.74 -0.68 -8.86
N ARG A 89 18.71 -0.12 -10.07
CA ARG A 89 19.04 1.30 -10.31
C ARG A 89 18.01 2.27 -9.74
N THR A 90 16.74 1.88 -9.75
CA THR A 90 15.67 2.66 -9.08
C THR A 90 15.92 2.68 -7.59
N GLY A 91 16.17 1.52 -6.98
CA GLY A 91 16.49 1.42 -5.54
C GLY A 91 17.71 2.26 -5.14
N TRP A 92 18.77 2.29 -5.95
CA TRP A 92 19.92 3.17 -5.71
C TRP A 92 19.56 4.65 -5.76
N ALA A 93 18.75 5.06 -6.73
CA ALA A 93 18.29 6.43 -6.85
C ALA A 93 17.40 6.82 -5.66
N ASP A 94 16.48 5.96 -5.22
CA ASP A 94 15.68 6.17 -4.01
C ASP A 94 16.58 6.40 -2.78
N LEU A 95 17.54 5.49 -2.54
CA LEU A 95 18.49 5.53 -1.41
C LEU A 95 19.32 6.81 -1.36
N LEU A 96 19.71 7.33 -2.52
CA LEU A 96 20.66 8.43 -2.63
C LEU A 96 19.99 9.78 -2.89
N THR A 97 18.78 9.82 -3.42
CA THR A 97 18.05 11.08 -3.63
C THR A 97 17.03 11.37 -2.52
N GLY A 98 16.52 10.34 -1.86
CA GLY A 98 15.50 10.46 -0.81
C GLY A 98 14.11 10.80 -1.35
N VAL A 99 13.89 10.60 -2.66
CA VAL A 99 12.61 10.76 -3.35
C VAL A 99 12.30 9.50 -4.15
N HIS A 100 11.02 9.28 -4.46
CA HIS A 100 10.59 8.14 -5.26
C HIS A 100 10.83 8.34 -6.77
N LYS A 101 10.69 7.25 -7.53
CA LYS A 101 10.87 7.19 -8.99
C LYS A 101 10.09 8.23 -9.80
N GLU A 102 8.91 8.64 -9.33
CA GLU A 102 8.08 9.65 -9.98
C GLU A 102 8.80 11.00 -10.03
N LYS A 103 9.71 11.26 -9.09
CA LYS A 103 10.53 12.46 -8.99
C LYS A 103 11.87 12.28 -9.70
N HIS A 104 12.68 11.31 -9.27
CA HIS A 104 14.05 11.15 -9.80
C HIS A 104 14.12 10.56 -11.21
N GLY A 105 13.05 9.97 -11.74
CA GLY A 105 12.93 9.55 -13.16
C GLY A 105 13.72 8.29 -13.56
N VAL A 106 14.35 7.59 -12.61
CA VAL A 106 15.11 6.35 -12.89
C VAL A 106 14.15 5.16 -12.82
N ILE A 107 13.46 4.91 -13.93
CA ILE A 107 12.41 3.88 -14.06
C ILE A 107 12.80 2.72 -14.99
N LYS A 108 14.04 2.72 -15.49
CA LYS A 108 14.62 1.70 -16.36
C LYS A 108 15.93 1.21 -15.77
N ASP A 109 16.48 0.12 -16.32
CA ASP A 109 17.82 -0.34 -15.99
C ASP A 109 18.91 0.52 -16.67
N ASP A 110 18.74 1.85 -16.64
CA ASP A 110 19.69 2.87 -17.09
C ASP A 110 19.42 4.22 -16.39
N PHE A 111 20.29 5.20 -16.59
CA PHE A 111 20.15 6.56 -16.05
C PHE A 111 19.79 7.61 -17.12
N SER A 112 19.33 7.21 -18.31
CA SER A 112 19.23 8.09 -19.49
C SER A 112 18.20 9.23 -19.37
N ASN A 113 17.14 9.05 -18.60
CA ASN A 113 16.04 10.01 -18.43
C ASN A 113 15.85 10.42 -16.97
N ASN A 114 16.94 10.45 -16.21
CA ASN A 114 16.90 10.84 -14.81
C ASN A 114 16.63 12.35 -14.64
N HIS A 115 16.15 12.75 -13.47
CA HIS A 115 15.97 14.13 -13.05
C HIS A 115 16.92 14.52 -11.91
N LEU A 116 18.13 13.96 -11.87
CA LEU A 116 19.08 14.15 -10.77
C LEU A 116 19.58 15.60 -10.64
N GLN A 117 19.36 16.45 -11.65
CA GLN A 117 19.61 17.88 -11.47
C GLN A 117 18.56 18.56 -10.58
N ALA A 118 17.30 18.14 -10.67
CA ALA A 118 16.22 18.65 -9.83
C ALA A 118 16.21 17.96 -8.45
N TYR A 119 16.54 16.66 -8.44
CA TYR A 119 16.61 15.82 -7.25
C TYR A 119 18.02 15.22 -7.11
N PRO A 120 19.02 16.03 -6.73
CA PRO A 120 20.39 15.56 -6.60
C PRO A 120 20.55 14.55 -5.48
N VAL A 121 21.64 13.79 -5.54
CA VAL A 121 22.04 12.92 -4.43
C VAL A 121 22.32 13.76 -3.19
N PHE A 122 21.92 13.24 -2.03
CA PHE A 122 21.89 14.00 -0.78
C PHE A 122 23.25 14.52 -0.30
N PHE A 123 24.35 14.00 -0.87
CA PHE A 123 25.71 14.50 -0.64
C PHE A 123 25.78 16.00 -0.91
N LYS A 124 25.10 16.46 -1.98
CA LYS A 124 25.00 17.87 -2.32
C LYS A 124 24.33 18.69 -1.21
N TYR A 125 23.22 18.20 -0.64
CA TYR A 125 22.53 18.90 0.45
C TYR A 125 23.41 19.06 1.69
N ILE A 126 24.22 18.04 2.01
CA ILE A 126 25.17 18.11 3.12
C ILE A 126 26.27 19.13 2.80
N LYS A 127 26.89 19.05 1.61
CA LYS A 127 27.99 19.93 1.20
C LYS A 127 27.59 21.39 1.05
N ASP A 128 26.37 21.68 0.61
CA ASP A 128 25.85 23.04 0.50
C ASP A 128 25.71 23.70 1.89
N ARG A 129 25.51 22.91 2.96
CA ARG A 129 25.42 23.40 4.35
C ARG A 129 26.76 23.35 5.07
N GLU A 130 27.54 22.30 4.85
CA GLU A 130 28.82 22.04 5.49
C GLU A 130 29.88 21.66 4.43
N PRO A 131 30.48 22.63 3.73
CA PRO A 131 31.41 22.34 2.61
C PRO A 131 32.63 21.50 2.99
N LYS A 132 33.03 21.53 4.27
CA LYS A 132 34.15 20.74 4.81
C LYS A 132 33.77 19.31 5.20
N PHE A 133 32.49 18.94 5.13
CA PHE A 133 32.02 17.62 5.49
C PHE A 133 32.57 16.58 4.50
N ARG A 134 33.58 15.80 4.90
CA ARG A 134 34.24 14.85 4.00
C ARG A 134 33.42 13.58 3.80
N ILE A 135 33.08 13.26 2.56
CA ILE A 135 32.33 12.08 2.14
C ILE A 135 33.25 11.17 1.34
N ALA A 136 33.40 9.93 1.78
CA ALA A 136 34.10 8.89 1.03
C ALA A 136 33.12 7.81 0.59
N ALA A 137 33.02 7.57 -0.72
CA ALA A 137 32.04 6.68 -1.32
C ALA A 137 32.73 5.60 -2.16
N TYR A 138 32.37 4.35 -1.88
CA TYR A 138 32.92 3.16 -2.51
C TYR A 138 31.76 2.30 -3.02
N SER A 139 31.85 1.83 -4.25
CA SER A 139 30.79 1.02 -4.85
C SER A 139 31.41 -0.11 -5.63
N SER A 140 30.97 -1.35 -5.43
CA SER A 140 31.42 -2.41 -6.32
C SER A 140 30.88 -2.20 -7.73
N SER A 141 29.69 -1.62 -7.92
CA SER A 141 29.17 -1.31 -9.26
C SER A 141 29.71 -0.01 -9.86
N ASP A 142 30.39 -0.11 -11.01
CA ASP A 142 30.85 1.06 -11.78
C ASP A 142 29.70 1.99 -12.19
N SER A 143 28.53 1.42 -12.49
CA SER A 143 27.36 2.18 -12.94
C SER A 143 26.75 3.08 -11.86
N LEU A 144 26.83 2.69 -10.59
CA LEU A 144 26.43 3.57 -9.49
C LEU A 144 27.47 4.68 -9.32
N GLY A 145 28.75 4.31 -9.29
CA GLY A 145 29.87 5.23 -9.13
C GLY A 145 29.90 6.39 -10.11
N GLN A 146 29.62 6.10 -11.38
CA GLN A 146 29.64 7.08 -12.46
C GLN A 146 28.50 8.09 -12.43
N TYR A 147 27.38 7.77 -11.78
CA TYR A 147 26.15 8.58 -11.89
C TYR A 147 25.64 9.15 -10.57
N LEU A 148 25.82 8.46 -9.44
CA LEU A 148 25.13 8.80 -8.19
C LEU A 148 26.06 9.32 -7.09
N ILE A 149 27.34 8.96 -7.07
CA ILE A 149 28.26 9.38 -5.98
C ILE A 149 29.33 10.39 -6.45
N THR A 150 29.07 11.11 -7.54
CA THR A 150 30.03 12.04 -8.16
C THR A 150 30.38 13.25 -7.28
N ASP A 151 29.52 13.61 -6.33
CA ASP A 151 29.73 14.74 -5.41
C ASP A 151 30.50 14.35 -4.12
N ALA A 152 31.00 13.12 -4.01
CA ALA A 152 31.84 12.68 -2.91
C ALA A 152 33.30 13.16 -3.08
N ASP A 153 34.02 13.39 -1.97
CA ASP A 153 35.45 13.73 -2.02
C ASP A 153 36.32 12.54 -2.46
N VAL A 154 35.85 11.32 -2.17
CA VAL A 154 36.41 10.08 -2.69
C VAL A 154 35.28 9.31 -3.37
N ASN A 155 35.49 8.94 -4.63
CA ASN A 155 34.60 8.09 -5.41
C ASN A 155 35.46 7.00 -6.07
N GLN A 156 35.29 5.76 -5.64
CA GLN A 156 36.01 4.60 -6.17
C GLN A 156 35.06 3.46 -6.50
N THR A 157 35.32 2.79 -7.62
CA THR A 157 34.53 1.65 -8.11
C THR A 157 35.37 0.42 -8.35
N PHE A 158 34.74 -0.77 -8.31
CA PHE A 158 35.46 -2.05 -8.25
C PHE A 158 34.91 -3.15 -9.17
N ALA A 159 34.21 -2.82 -10.27
CA ALA A 159 33.77 -3.81 -11.27
C ALA A 159 33.10 -5.08 -10.69
N ASP A 160 32.13 -4.88 -9.81
CA ASP A 160 31.38 -5.87 -9.02
C ASP A 160 32.20 -6.68 -8.00
N ASP A 161 33.43 -6.28 -7.68
CA ASP A 161 34.25 -6.90 -6.63
C ASP A 161 33.98 -6.31 -5.23
N ASP A 162 33.10 -6.98 -4.48
CA ASP A 162 32.77 -6.61 -3.09
C ASP A 162 33.95 -6.74 -2.12
N ALA A 163 34.91 -7.64 -2.39
CA ALA A 163 36.08 -7.80 -1.52
C ALA A 163 37.04 -6.63 -1.68
N ALA A 164 37.26 -6.17 -2.92
CA ALA A 164 38.04 -4.97 -3.21
C ALA A 164 37.36 -3.71 -2.63
N ALA A 165 36.05 -3.57 -2.79
CA ALA A 165 35.28 -2.47 -2.19
C ALA A 165 35.39 -2.47 -0.65
N THR A 166 35.26 -3.65 -0.02
CA THR A 166 35.45 -3.81 1.43
C THR A 166 36.86 -3.39 1.87
N GLN A 167 37.89 -3.84 1.14
CA GLN A 167 39.27 -3.50 1.46
C GLN A 167 39.55 -1.99 1.37
N ALA A 168 38.96 -1.29 0.40
CA ALA A 168 39.07 0.15 0.26
C ALA A 168 38.37 0.90 1.41
N ILE A 169 37.18 0.46 1.82
CA ILE A 169 36.47 1.00 2.99
C ILE A 169 37.31 0.80 4.26
N LEU A 170 37.89 -0.39 4.46
CA LEU A 170 38.75 -0.66 5.62
C LEU A 170 39.97 0.26 5.65
N GLN A 171 40.59 0.55 4.50
CA GLN A 171 41.71 1.49 4.40
C GLN A 171 41.27 2.92 4.75
N GLU A 172 40.14 3.38 4.21
CA GLU A 172 39.59 4.70 4.50
C GLU A 172 39.30 4.89 6.00
N LEU A 173 38.76 3.87 6.66
CA LEU A 173 38.50 3.91 8.09
C LEU A 173 39.77 4.10 8.93
N THR A 174 40.97 3.81 8.43
CA THR A 174 42.24 4.09 9.13
C THR A 174 42.72 5.54 9.01
N ILE A 175 42.19 6.32 8.06
CA ILE A 175 42.60 7.71 7.80
C ILE A 175 41.97 8.65 8.84
N ASP A 176 40.85 8.26 9.45
CA ASP A 176 40.13 9.00 10.48
C ASP A 176 39.58 10.39 10.07
N THR A 177 39.58 10.73 8.77
CA THR A 177 39.10 12.05 8.31
C THR A 177 37.68 12.07 7.75
N ALA A 178 37.13 10.92 7.30
CA ALA A 178 35.76 10.85 6.80
C ALA A 178 34.73 11.30 7.86
N SER A 179 33.75 12.08 7.43
CA SER A 179 32.55 12.37 8.20
C SER A 179 31.37 11.49 7.79
N MET A 180 31.40 11.02 6.55
CA MET A 180 30.54 9.95 6.08
C MET A 180 31.34 8.97 5.22
N VAL A 181 31.04 7.68 5.40
CA VAL A 181 31.52 6.59 4.54
C VAL A 181 30.30 5.90 3.92
N PHE A 182 30.26 5.81 2.60
CA PHE A 182 29.26 5.06 1.84
C PHE A 182 29.89 3.82 1.20
N GLY A 183 29.19 2.69 1.27
CA GLY A 183 29.58 1.43 0.65
C GLY A 183 28.40 0.77 -0.06
N GLN A 184 28.60 0.31 -1.30
CA GLN A 184 27.63 -0.52 -2.02
C GLN A 184 28.25 -1.86 -2.43
N PHE A 185 27.48 -2.94 -2.21
CA PHE A 185 27.86 -4.33 -2.45
C PHE A 185 26.88 -5.02 -3.41
N SER A 186 27.40 -5.83 -4.35
CA SER A 186 26.69 -6.38 -5.51
C SER A 186 26.52 -7.89 -5.48
N GLN A 187 27.32 -8.62 -4.71
CA GLN A 187 27.45 -10.08 -4.87
C GLN A 187 26.19 -10.85 -4.49
N VAL A 188 25.40 -10.35 -3.55
CA VAL A 188 24.11 -10.96 -3.18
C VAL A 188 23.12 -10.89 -4.34
N GLU A 189 22.97 -9.73 -4.98
CA GLU A 189 22.19 -9.55 -6.21
C GLU A 189 22.68 -10.45 -7.34
N LEU A 190 24.00 -10.51 -7.59
CA LEU A 190 24.56 -11.33 -8.66
C LEU A 190 24.28 -12.82 -8.44
N ALA A 191 24.47 -13.32 -7.23
CA ALA A 191 24.12 -14.69 -6.86
C ALA A 191 22.60 -14.93 -7.01
N GLY A 192 21.77 -13.98 -6.57
CA GLY A 192 20.32 -14.06 -6.69
C GLY A 192 19.84 -14.14 -8.13
N ARG A 193 20.38 -13.31 -9.03
CA ARG A 193 20.08 -13.33 -10.48
C ARG A 193 20.49 -14.64 -11.15
N GLN A 194 21.61 -15.20 -10.72
CA GLN A 194 22.17 -16.40 -11.35
C GLN A 194 21.50 -17.69 -10.86
N TYR A 195 21.20 -17.78 -9.57
CA TYR A 195 20.80 -19.04 -8.91
C TYR A 195 19.41 -18.99 -8.25
N GLY A 196 18.94 -17.80 -7.88
CA GLY A 196 17.66 -17.59 -7.18
C GLY A 196 17.83 -16.84 -5.86
N TYR A 197 16.81 -16.08 -5.46
CA TYR A 197 16.87 -15.13 -4.34
C TYR A 197 16.30 -15.71 -3.03
N ASP A 198 16.61 -16.94 -2.66
CA ASP A 198 16.15 -17.48 -1.38
C ASP A 198 17.22 -18.31 -0.68
N VAL A 199 17.16 -18.40 0.65
CA VAL A 199 18.13 -19.14 1.45
C VAL A 199 18.09 -20.64 1.21
N SER A 200 17.02 -21.16 0.58
CA SER A 200 17.00 -22.52 0.02
C SER A 200 18.05 -22.73 -1.09
N VAL A 201 18.55 -21.65 -1.70
CA VAL A 201 19.62 -21.65 -2.70
C VAL A 201 20.97 -21.45 -1.99
N PRO A 202 21.86 -22.46 -1.96
CA PRO A 202 23.12 -22.39 -1.22
C PRO A 202 24.02 -21.23 -1.62
N GLU A 203 24.10 -20.91 -2.91
CA GLU A 203 24.94 -19.84 -3.47
C GLU A 203 24.47 -18.45 -2.99
N TYR A 204 23.16 -18.21 -2.98
CA TYR A 204 22.58 -16.96 -2.49
C TYR A 204 22.76 -16.83 -0.97
N LYS A 205 22.52 -17.91 -0.22
CA LYS A 205 22.78 -17.93 1.23
C LYS A 205 24.26 -17.66 1.54
N ALA A 206 25.18 -18.26 0.79
CA ALA A 206 26.61 -18.04 0.96
C ALA A 206 27.00 -16.59 0.66
N ALA A 207 26.44 -15.98 -0.38
CA ALA A 207 26.66 -14.57 -0.70
C ALA A 207 26.17 -13.64 0.43
N ILE A 208 25.01 -13.91 1.04
CA ILE A 208 24.51 -13.16 2.21
C ILE A 208 25.49 -13.26 3.38
N LEU A 209 25.95 -14.47 3.70
CA LEU A 209 26.89 -14.68 4.81
C LEU A 209 28.27 -14.04 4.55
N GLN A 210 28.71 -14.02 3.30
CA GLN A 210 29.95 -13.33 2.93
C GLN A 210 29.81 -11.81 3.06
N ALA A 211 28.66 -11.25 2.67
CA ALA A 211 28.36 -9.83 2.87
C ALA A 211 28.32 -9.51 4.38
N ASP A 212 27.65 -10.32 5.19
CA ASP A 212 27.63 -10.19 6.65
C ASP A 212 29.04 -10.17 7.27
N GLU A 213 29.94 -11.06 6.82
CA GLU A 213 31.34 -11.07 7.29
C GLU A 213 32.07 -9.78 6.93
N ASN A 214 31.87 -9.26 5.71
CA ASN A 214 32.44 -7.98 5.27
C ASN A 214 31.93 -6.81 6.11
N ILE A 215 30.63 -6.78 6.41
CA ILE A 215 30.04 -5.80 7.33
C ILE A 215 30.68 -5.91 8.72
N GLY A 216 30.82 -7.13 9.26
CA GLY A 216 31.49 -7.36 10.56
C GLY A 216 32.91 -6.78 10.62
N LYS A 217 33.70 -6.96 9.55
CA LYS A 217 35.04 -6.36 9.40
C LYS A 217 34.97 -4.83 9.42
N ILE A 218 34.04 -4.23 8.67
CA ILE A 218 33.85 -2.77 8.59
C ILE A 218 33.45 -2.18 9.95
N ILE A 219 32.48 -2.79 10.65
CA ILE A 219 32.05 -2.33 11.98
C ILE A 219 33.18 -2.47 13.00
N THR A 220 33.98 -3.54 12.92
CA THR A 220 35.16 -3.71 13.77
C THR A 220 36.19 -2.61 13.53
N ALA A 221 36.51 -2.31 12.26
CA ALA A 221 37.44 -1.24 11.91
C ALA A 221 36.92 0.14 12.33
N LEU A 222 35.61 0.40 12.18
CA LEU A 222 34.96 1.62 12.63
C LEU A 222 35.20 1.87 14.12
N ARG A 223 35.02 0.83 14.95
CA ARG A 223 35.22 0.90 16.41
C ARG A 223 36.70 1.06 16.81
N GLN A 224 37.64 0.76 15.91
CA GLN A 224 39.08 0.86 16.14
C GLN A 224 39.68 2.22 15.72
N ARG A 225 38.87 3.11 15.14
CA ARG A 225 39.28 4.48 14.79
C ARG A 225 39.83 5.21 16.00
N LYS A 226 40.91 5.98 15.83
CA LYS A 226 41.56 6.69 16.96
C LYS A 226 40.64 7.74 17.58
N THR A 227 39.75 8.30 16.77
CA THR A 227 38.79 9.34 17.15
C THR A 227 37.43 8.79 17.58
N TYR A 228 37.21 7.46 17.58
CA TYR A 228 35.89 6.84 17.80
C TYR A 228 35.19 7.34 19.08
N ALA A 229 35.92 7.52 20.18
CA ALA A 229 35.35 7.98 21.45
C ALA A 229 34.75 9.41 21.40
N ALA A 230 35.20 10.23 20.45
CA ALA A 230 34.71 11.59 20.21
C ALA A 230 33.70 11.64 19.05
N GLU A 231 33.34 10.51 18.47
CA GLU A 231 32.45 10.39 17.32
C GLU A 231 31.10 9.79 17.74
N ASP A 232 30.03 10.22 17.06
CA ASP A 232 28.67 9.73 17.26
C ASP A 232 28.12 9.18 15.95
N TRP A 233 28.28 7.87 15.78
CA TRP A 233 27.97 7.17 14.54
C TRP A 233 26.50 6.77 14.46
N LEU A 234 25.88 7.11 13.34
CA LEU A 234 24.73 6.41 12.79
C LEU A 234 25.24 5.46 11.71
N VAL A 235 24.99 4.16 11.92
CA VAL A 235 25.25 3.12 10.93
C VAL A 235 23.93 2.73 10.28
N ILE A 236 23.87 2.80 8.95
CA ILE A 236 22.70 2.42 8.16
C ILE A 236 23.10 1.24 7.29
N ILE A 237 22.37 0.13 7.40
CA ILE A 237 22.57 -1.04 6.54
C ILE A 237 21.23 -1.44 5.94
N THR A 238 21.16 -1.52 4.62
CA THR A 238 19.88 -1.75 3.91
C THR A 238 20.10 -2.40 2.54
N ALA A 239 19.02 -2.59 1.79
CA ALA A 239 19.01 -2.99 0.39
C ALA A 239 18.05 -2.10 -0.39
N GLY A 240 18.46 -1.63 -1.58
CA GLY A 240 17.60 -0.83 -2.46
C GLY A 240 16.56 -1.65 -3.23
N ASN A 241 16.79 -2.95 -3.38
CA ASN A 241 15.91 -3.89 -4.07
C ASN A 241 15.97 -5.28 -3.42
N GLY A 242 14.85 -6.00 -3.52
CA GLY A 242 14.76 -7.41 -3.18
C GLY A 242 15.05 -8.30 -4.38
N GLY A 243 14.39 -9.45 -4.44
CA GLY A 243 14.59 -10.44 -5.48
C GLY A 243 13.40 -11.37 -5.67
N ALA A 244 13.19 -11.84 -6.90
CA ALA A 244 12.04 -12.69 -7.21
C ALA A 244 12.20 -14.09 -6.58
N TYR A 245 11.19 -14.51 -5.84
CA TYR A 245 11.06 -15.87 -5.31
C TYR A 245 9.59 -16.26 -5.20
N THR A 246 9.27 -17.51 -5.53
CA THR A 246 7.92 -18.06 -5.39
C THR A 246 7.74 -18.59 -3.97
N ILE A 247 6.88 -17.95 -3.19
CA ILE A 247 6.52 -18.41 -1.84
C ILE A 247 5.46 -19.52 -1.89
N ASP A 248 5.33 -20.26 -0.79
CA ASP A 248 4.19 -21.14 -0.57
C ASP A 248 2.89 -20.31 -0.64
N PRO A 249 1.87 -20.73 -1.41
CA PRO A 249 0.60 -20.02 -1.50
C PRO A 249 -0.08 -19.74 -0.14
N SER A 250 0.18 -20.55 0.90
CA SER A 250 -0.33 -20.30 2.25
C SER A 250 0.28 -19.06 2.92
N ASN A 251 1.50 -18.68 2.52
CA ASN A 251 2.22 -17.49 2.97
C ASN A 251 1.95 -16.26 2.09
N ASP A 252 1.23 -16.42 0.98
CA ASP A 252 0.76 -15.31 0.18
C ASP A 252 -0.51 -14.72 0.79
N ASP A 253 -0.39 -13.54 1.40
CA ASP A 253 -1.54 -12.82 1.94
C ASP A 253 -2.17 -11.87 0.91
N GLY A 254 -1.68 -11.87 -0.34
CA GLY A 254 -2.19 -11.03 -1.41
C GLY A 254 -1.86 -9.54 -1.25
N THR A 255 -0.98 -9.18 -0.31
CA THR A 255 -0.49 -7.82 -0.11
C THR A 255 0.92 -7.62 -0.67
N ILE A 256 1.37 -6.36 -0.69
CA ILE A 256 2.74 -6.02 -1.08
C ILE A 256 3.80 -6.67 -0.21
N LEU A 257 3.46 -7.02 1.04
CA LEU A 257 4.39 -7.67 1.97
C LEU A 257 4.68 -9.13 1.59
N SER A 258 3.82 -9.78 0.80
CA SER A 258 4.09 -11.11 0.22
C SER A 258 4.78 -11.04 -1.15
N ASN A 259 4.99 -9.84 -1.71
CA ASN A 259 5.75 -9.67 -2.94
C ASN A 259 7.27 -9.70 -2.66
N THR A 260 7.87 -10.86 -2.87
CA THR A 260 9.31 -11.10 -2.63
C THR A 260 10.24 -10.17 -3.40
N LYS A 261 9.84 -9.71 -4.59
CA LYS A 261 10.66 -8.82 -5.43
C LYS A 261 11.00 -7.50 -4.74
N VAL A 262 10.10 -7.02 -3.88
CA VAL A 262 10.26 -5.72 -3.21
C VAL A 262 10.68 -5.85 -1.75
N ASN A 263 10.67 -7.06 -1.18
CA ASN A 263 11.11 -7.29 0.19
C ASN A 263 12.61 -6.99 0.34
N THR A 264 12.92 -6.08 1.26
CA THR A 264 14.27 -5.64 1.63
C THR A 264 14.39 -5.62 3.16
N PHE A 265 15.54 -5.21 3.68
CA PHE A 265 15.72 -4.94 5.10
C PHE A 265 16.32 -3.55 5.31
N THR A 266 16.16 -3.05 6.53
CA THR A 266 16.80 -1.80 6.97
C THR A 266 17.20 -1.92 8.42
N ILE A 267 18.41 -1.47 8.75
CA ILE A 267 18.96 -1.38 10.10
C ILE A 267 19.52 0.04 10.26
N TYR A 268 18.96 0.80 11.20
CA TYR A 268 19.49 2.07 11.69
C TYR A 268 20.10 1.82 13.07
N TYR A 269 21.41 1.61 13.11
CA TYR A 269 22.16 1.29 14.33
C TYR A 269 22.87 2.50 14.90
N SER A 270 22.83 2.63 16.22
CA SER A 270 23.72 3.47 17.00
C SER A 270 23.85 2.86 18.39
N PRO A 271 25.04 2.83 19.02
CA PRO A 271 25.20 2.28 20.38
C PRO A 271 24.28 2.90 21.43
N ARG A 272 23.69 4.06 21.14
CA ARG A 272 22.79 4.79 22.03
C ARG A 272 21.32 4.41 21.84
N TYR A 273 20.94 3.70 20.78
CA TYR A 273 19.55 3.32 20.56
C TYR A 273 19.12 2.16 21.45
N ALA A 274 17.89 2.23 21.94
CA ALA A 274 17.15 1.08 22.43
C ALA A 274 16.62 0.28 21.22
N PRO A 275 16.53 -1.06 21.34
CA PRO A 275 16.08 -1.89 20.24
C PRO A 275 14.65 -1.55 19.84
N GLY A 276 14.44 -1.24 18.57
CA GLY A 276 13.15 -0.91 17.96
C GLY A 276 12.88 -1.80 16.75
N PHE A 277 12.18 -2.92 16.97
CA PHE A 277 11.82 -3.84 15.89
C PHE A 277 10.53 -3.36 15.19
N LEU A 278 10.63 -3.11 13.89
CA LEU A 278 9.52 -2.80 13.00
C LEU A 278 9.10 -4.10 12.30
N ASP A 279 8.19 -4.82 12.95
CA ASP A 279 7.70 -6.11 12.45
C ASP A 279 6.82 -5.95 11.20
N ARG A 280 6.49 -7.09 10.58
CA ARG A 280 5.53 -7.17 9.49
C ARG A 280 4.19 -6.54 9.95
N PRO A 281 3.70 -5.51 9.26
CA PRO A 281 2.43 -4.89 9.62
C PRO A 281 1.28 -5.90 9.61
N TYR A 282 0.32 -5.69 10.49
CA TYR A 282 -0.93 -6.45 10.47
C TYR A 282 -1.71 -6.14 9.18
N THR A 283 -1.98 -7.18 8.38
CA THR A 283 -2.60 -7.04 7.05
C THR A 283 -4.12 -7.21 7.05
N GLY A 284 -4.72 -7.46 8.23
CA GLY A 284 -6.15 -7.67 8.39
C GLY A 284 -6.49 -9.08 8.86
N ASN A 285 -7.79 -9.33 9.08
CA ASN A 285 -8.29 -10.65 9.41
C ASN A 285 -8.43 -11.51 8.15
N ARG A 286 -8.12 -12.80 8.27
CA ARG A 286 -8.43 -13.76 7.21
C ARG A 286 -9.92 -14.10 7.22
N TYR A 287 -10.55 -13.96 6.07
CA TYR A 287 -11.88 -14.46 5.77
C TYR A 287 -11.74 -15.85 5.17
N ALA A 288 -12.29 -16.84 5.87
CA ALA A 288 -12.14 -18.24 5.52
C ALA A 288 -13.48 -18.99 5.59
N GLY A 289 -13.59 -20.05 4.82
CA GLY A 289 -14.77 -20.89 4.78
C GLY A 289 -14.74 -21.83 3.57
N LYS A 290 -15.90 -22.40 3.28
CA LYS A 290 -16.15 -23.16 2.05
C LYS A 290 -17.22 -22.45 1.26
N ALA A 291 -16.99 -22.16 -0.01
CA ALA A 291 -17.98 -21.51 -0.88
C ALA A 291 -18.20 -22.32 -2.16
N VAL A 292 -19.37 -22.14 -2.76
CA VAL A 292 -19.65 -22.72 -4.08
C VAL A 292 -19.27 -21.71 -5.16
N ARG A 293 -18.49 -22.15 -6.14
CA ARG A 293 -18.22 -21.38 -7.35
C ARG A 293 -19.50 -21.28 -8.17
N LEU A 294 -19.99 -20.07 -8.39
CA LEU A 294 -21.12 -19.80 -9.28
C LEU A 294 -20.57 -19.47 -10.65
N TYR A 295 -20.92 -20.31 -11.63
CA TYR A 295 -20.38 -20.22 -12.97
C TYR A 295 -21.36 -20.75 -14.03
N GLY A 296 -21.14 -20.39 -15.29
CA GLY A 296 -21.70 -21.11 -16.43
C GLY A 296 -22.38 -20.24 -17.49
N ASN A 297 -22.37 -20.77 -18.72
CA ASN A 297 -22.83 -20.08 -19.92
C ASN A 297 -24.16 -20.61 -20.49
N THR A 298 -24.66 -21.72 -19.95
CA THR A 298 -25.94 -22.31 -20.36
C THR A 298 -26.64 -22.90 -19.15
N SER A 299 -27.96 -23.05 -19.21
CA SER A 299 -28.73 -23.64 -18.11
C SER A 299 -28.35 -25.08 -17.79
N ALA A 300 -27.77 -25.81 -18.75
CA ALA A 300 -27.33 -27.20 -18.57
C ALA A 300 -26.01 -27.32 -17.80
N SER A 301 -25.13 -26.32 -17.91
CA SER A 301 -23.78 -26.33 -17.31
C SER A 301 -23.63 -25.36 -16.14
N ALA A 302 -24.61 -24.46 -15.93
CA ALA A 302 -24.50 -23.42 -14.93
C ALA A 302 -24.75 -23.91 -13.50
N VAL A 303 -24.02 -23.31 -12.59
CA VAL A 303 -24.20 -23.39 -11.14
C VAL A 303 -24.70 -22.05 -10.63
N TYR A 304 -25.88 -22.09 -10.02
CA TYR A 304 -26.63 -20.95 -9.51
C TYR A 304 -27.54 -21.42 -8.38
N ALA A 305 -28.17 -20.50 -7.66
CA ALA A 305 -29.16 -20.85 -6.65
C ALA A 305 -30.42 -19.99 -6.79
N ILE A 306 -31.58 -20.54 -6.39
CA ILE A 306 -32.87 -19.84 -6.47
C ILE A 306 -33.66 -19.91 -5.18
N VAL A 307 -34.39 -18.84 -4.88
CA VAL A 307 -35.54 -18.82 -3.96
C VAL A 307 -36.79 -18.58 -4.81
N ASP A 308 -37.65 -19.60 -4.89
CA ASP A 308 -38.90 -19.53 -5.67
C ASP A 308 -40.15 -19.41 -4.78
N SER A 309 -40.17 -20.12 -3.65
CA SER A 309 -41.20 -19.95 -2.62
C SER A 309 -40.81 -18.78 -1.70
N GLY A 310 -41.73 -17.85 -1.44
CA GLY A 310 -41.45 -16.66 -0.62
C GLY A 310 -40.69 -15.55 -1.35
N LYS A 311 -40.52 -15.66 -2.67
CA LYS A 311 -39.81 -14.67 -3.51
C LYS A 311 -40.41 -13.27 -3.43
N GLU A 312 -41.71 -13.17 -3.15
CA GLU A 312 -42.43 -11.91 -2.97
C GLU A 312 -41.92 -11.08 -1.80
N ASP A 313 -41.20 -11.67 -0.84
CA ASP A 313 -40.59 -10.93 0.26
C ASP A 313 -39.40 -10.06 -0.18
N TYR A 314 -38.87 -10.28 -1.38
CA TYR A 314 -37.77 -9.51 -1.98
C TYR A 314 -38.24 -8.52 -3.06
N ASN A 315 -39.55 -8.31 -3.16
CA ASN A 315 -40.15 -7.31 -4.02
C ASN A 315 -39.82 -5.89 -3.54
N LEU A 316 -39.38 -5.05 -4.47
CA LEU A 316 -38.97 -3.67 -4.18
C LEU A 316 -40.07 -2.66 -4.51
N GLY A 317 -41.15 -3.08 -5.15
CA GLY A 317 -42.25 -2.23 -5.56
C GLY A 317 -41.79 -1.02 -6.38
N LYS A 318 -42.62 0.02 -6.34
CA LYS A 318 -42.28 1.34 -6.90
C LYS A 318 -41.52 2.24 -5.92
N ASP A 319 -41.62 1.97 -4.61
CA ASP A 319 -41.21 2.88 -3.55
C ASP A 319 -40.73 2.15 -2.27
N ALA A 320 -40.45 0.85 -2.27
CA ALA A 320 -39.90 0.21 -1.07
C ALA A 320 -38.45 0.68 -0.82
N GLU A 321 -38.13 0.91 0.45
CA GLU A 321 -36.75 1.04 0.91
C GLU A 321 -36.15 -0.34 1.17
N ALA A 322 -34.91 -0.53 0.77
CA ALA A 322 -34.21 -1.79 0.97
C ALA A 322 -32.69 -1.59 0.93
N THR A 323 -31.98 -2.49 1.59
CA THR A 323 -30.54 -2.66 1.42
C THR A 323 -30.27 -4.09 1.00
N ILE A 324 -29.37 -4.28 0.04
CA ILE A 324 -28.89 -5.58 -0.41
C ILE A 324 -27.38 -5.54 -0.31
N GLU A 325 -26.80 -6.44 0.49
CA GLU A 325 -25.35 -6.58 0.63
C GLU A 325 -24.92 -8.00 0.29
N LEU A 326 -23.71 -8.14 -0.24
CA LEU A 326 -23.06 -9.42 -0.41
C LEU A 326 -21.53 -9.26 -0.47
N LYS A 327 -20.82 -10.34 -0.18
CA LYS A 327 -19.39 -10.46 -0.43
C LYS A 327 -19.15 -11.22 -1.72
N ILE A 328 -18.33 -10.67 -2.60
CA ILE A 328 -18.02 -11.27 -3.90
C ILE A 328 -16.51 -11.36 -4.14
N LYS A 329 -16.06 -12.52 -4.62
CA LYS A 329 -14.72 -12.71 -5.18
C LYS A 329 -14.85 -13.10 -6.64
N LYS A 330 -14.44 -12.18 -7.51
CA LYS A 330 -14.48 -12.33 -8.96
C LYS A 330 -13.32 -13.20 -9.43
N ASN A 331 -13.59 -14.18 -10.29
CA ASN A 331 -12.53 -14.96 -10.93
C ASN A 331 -12.10 -14.31 -12.25
N LYS A 332 -11.05 -14.86 -12.88
CA LYS A 332 -10.69 -14.47 -14.24
C LYS A 332 -11.68 -15.08 -15.21
N THR A 333 -12.01 -14.33 -16.26
CA THR A 333 -12.78 -14.83 -17.40
C THR A 333 -11.98 -15.88 -18.18
N SER A 334 -12.65 -16.52 -19.14
CA SER A 334 -12.00 -17.40 -20.12
C SER A 334 -10.90 -16.71 -20.95
N ALA A 335 -10.88 -15.37 -21.01
CA ALA A 335 -9.83 -14.59 -21.65
C ALA A 335 -8.62 -14.29 -20.73
N GLY A 336 -8.66 -14.70 -19.46
CA GLY A 336 -7.58 -14.49 -18.48
C GLY A 336 -7.55 -13.09 -17.85
N ASP A 337 -8.55 -12.26 -18.13
CA ASP A 337 -8.74 -10.93 -17.57
C ASP A 337 -9.88 -10.92 -16.52
N TYR A 338 -10.15 -9.77 -15.90
CA TYR A 338 -11.31 -9.56 -15.02
C TYR A 338 -12.40 -8.72 -15.70
N SER A 339 -12.52 -8.72 -17.03
CA SER A 339 -13.48 -7.86 -17.73
C SER A 339 -14.77 -8.61 -18.04
N TYR A 340 -15.90 -8.20 -17.48
CA TYR A 340 -17.20 -8.87 -17.68
C TYR A 340 -18.18 -7.96 -18.43
N THR A 341 -19.27 -8.53 -18.95
CA THR A 341 -20.29 -7.76 -19.68
C THR A 341 -21.68 -8.18 -19.24
N TYR A 342 -22.14 -7.59 -18.14
CA TYR A 342 -23.47 -7.73 -17.55
C TYR A 342 -23.92 -9.14 -17.13
N PRO A 343 -23.06 -10.09 -16.71
CA PRO A 343 -23.57 -11.30 -16.09
C PRO A 343 -24.22 -10.96 -14.75
N SER A 344 -25.38 -11.56 -14.51
CA SER A 344 -26.09 -11.46 -13.24
C SER A 344 -25.26 -12.04 -12.10
N VAL A 345 -25.26 -11.32 -10.98
CA VAL A 345 -24.76 -11.75 -9.66
C VAL A 345 -25.93 -12.19 -8.80
N ILE A 346 -26.92 -11.31 -8.59
CA ILE A 346 -28.17 -11.62 -7.89
C ILE A 346 -29.29 -10.70 -8.37
N GLY A 347 -30.52 -11.20 -8.47
CA GLY A 347 -31.68 -10.36 -8.77
C GLY A 347 -32.98 -11.15 -8.89
N ASN A 348 -34.08 -10.42 -9.08
CA ASN A 348 -35.42 -10.98 -9.13
C ASN A 348 -36.01 -11.03 -10.54
N ASN A 349 -35.18 -10.81 -11.57
CA ASN A 349 -35.42 -10.87 -13.03
C ASN A 349 -34.88 -9.61 -13.71
N MET A 350 -34.00 -9.76 -14.69
CA MET A 350 -33.76 -8.76 -15.74
C MET A 350 -33.10 -9.46 -16.93
N SER A 351 -33.92 -9.80 -17.93
CA SER A 351 -33.44 -10.25 -19.23
C SER A 351 -32.69 -9.12 -19.95
N LEU A 352 -31.65 -9.42 -20.73
CA LEU A 352 -31.04 -8.45 -21.67
C LEU A 352 -31.93 -8.16 -22.89
N ASP A 353 -33.16 -8.68 -22.89
CA ASP A 353 -34.23 -8.29 -23.79
C ASP A 353 -34.73 -6.89 -23.40
N TRP A 354 -34.39 -5.88 -24.20
CA TRP A 354 -34.77 -4.47 -23.96
C TRP A 354 -36.29 -4.24 -23.93
N TRP A 355 -37.09 -5.22 -24.37
CA TRP A 355 -38.54 -5.18 -24.44
C TRP A 355 -39.20 -5.90 -23.26
N ASN A 356 -38.42 -6.57 -22.39
CA ASN A 356 -38.93 -7.31 -21.23
C ASN A 356 -37.92 -7.32 -20.07
N ASN A 357 -37.72 -6.14 -19.46
CA ASN A 357 -36.66 -5.88 -18.50
C ASN A 357 -37.16 -5.40 -17.13
N THR A 358 -38.36 -5.84 -16.72
CA THR A 358 -38.87 -5.53 -15.38
C THR A 358 -38.06 -6.26 -14.32
N GLY A 359 -37.68 -5.54 -13.27
CA GLY A 359 -37.04 -6.07 -12.07
C GLY A 359 -35.78 -5.29 -11.67
N TRP A 360 -34.94 -5.94 -10.87
CA TRP A 360 -33.63 -5.45 -10.47
C TRP A 360 -32.59 -6.56 -10.53
N ASN A 361 -31.33 -6.19 -10.82
CA ASN A 361 -30.23 -7.13 -10.89
C ASN A 361 -28.89 -6.48 -10.56
N ILE A 362 -28.18 -7.01 -9.56
CA ILE A 362 -26.75 -6.75 -9.40
C ILE A 362 -26.02 -7.53 -10.49
N SER A 363 -25.14 -6.86 -11.24
CA SER A 363 -24.36 -7.44 -12.35
C SER A 363 -22.90 -6.96 -12.33
N LEU A 364 -22.04 -7.65 -13.09
CA LEU A 364 -20.67 -7.21 -13.32
C LEU A 364 -20.55 -6.38 -14.60
N GLU A 365 -19.75 -5.32 -14.60
CA GLU A 365 -19.53 -4.47 -15.76
C GLU A 365 -18.05 -4.11 -15.90
N VAL A 366 -17.41 -4.60 -16.97
CA VAL A 366 -15.98 -4.44 -17.22
C VAL A 366 -15.20 -4.86 -15.96
N ASN A 367 -14.54 -3.90 -15.30
CA ASN A 367 -13.76 -4.12 -14.09
C ASN A 367 -14.56 -3.87 -12.80
N ALA A 368 -15.76 -3.33 -12.91
CA ALA A 368 -16.65 -2.91 -11.84
C ALA A 368 -17.88 -3.82 -11.71
N TRP A 369 -18.85 -3.35 -10.95
CA TRP A 369 -20.17 -3.92 -10.75
C TRP A 369 -21.23 -2.81 -10.76
N GLY A 370 -22.50 -3.18 -10.81
CA GLY A 370 -23.58 -2.23 -10.60
C GLY A 370 -24.93 -2.89 -10.48
N VAL A 371 -25.97 -2.07 -10.44
CA VAL A 371 -27.35 -2.50 -10.27
C VAL A 371 -28.17 -2.01 -11.46
N HIS A 372 -28.72 -2.96 -12.20
CA HIS A 372 -29.78 -2.72 -13.15
C HIS A 372 -31.13 -2.65 -12.45
N PHE A 373 -32.02 -1.82 -12.99
CA PHE A 373 -33.37 -1.63 -12.48
C PHE A 373 -34.29 -1.14 -13.61
N GLY A 374 -35.58 -1.46 -13.51
CA GLY A 374 -36.58 -0.90 -14.39
C GLY A 374 -37.88 -1.70 -14.43
N GLN A 375 -38.79 -1.20 -15.26
CA GLN A 375 -40.00 -1.90 -15.67
C GLN A 375 -40.09 -1.91 -17.19
N ASN A 376 -40.91 -2.81 -17.72
CA ASN A 376 -41.18 -2.86 -19.16
C ASN A 376 -41.54 -1.47 -19.72
N GLY A 377 -40.83 -1.07 -20.79
CA GLY A 377 -40.99 0.22 -21.45
C GLY A 377 -40.17 1.37 -20.86
N ALA A 378 -39.43 1.16 -19.77
CA ALA A 378 -38.57 2.18 -19.15
C ALA A 378 -37.11 2.17 -19.64
N GLY A 379 -36.79 1.29 -20.61
CA GLY A 379 -35.43 1.14 -21.16
C GLY A 379 -34.47 0.42 -20.21
N PHE A 380 -33.26 0.12 -20.70
CA PHE A 380 -32.20 -0.53 -19.92
C PHE A 380 -31.42 0.52 -19.12
N ASN A 381 -31.45 0.42 -17.79
CA ASN A 381 -30.82 1.37 -16.88
C ASN A 381 -29.88 0.67 -15.91
N MET A 382 -28.82 1.36 -15.50
CA MET A 382 -27.83 0.86 -14.56
C MET A 382 -27.23 2.02 -13.76
N ALA A 383 -27.00 1.80 -12.47
CA ALA A 383 -26.04 2.57 -11.71
C ALA A 383 -24.77 1.71 -11.52
N THR A 384 -23.60 2.28 -11.82
CA THR A 384 -22.31 1.57 -11.79
C THR A 384 -21.48 2.04 -10.59
N ALA A 385 -20.83 1.10 -9.93
CA ALA A 385 -19.97 1.30 -8.77
C ALA A 385 -18.47 1.16 -9.12
N SER A 386 -17.62 0.99 -8.11
CA SER A 386 -16.15 0.96 -8.26
C SER A 386 -15.62 -0.38 -8.81
N ASN A 387 -14.35 -0.38 -9.22
CA ASN A 387 -13.64 -1.56 -9.68
C ASN A 387 -13.45 -2.60 -8.56
N ILE A 388 -13.65 -3.87 -8.89
CA ILE A 388 -13.45 -5.05 -8.03
C ILE A 388 -12.67 -6.15 -8.79
N SER A 389 -11.69 -5.72 -9.61
CA SER A 389 -10.99 -6.52 -10.62
C SER A 389 -9.60 -6.96 -10.20
N ASP A 390 -9.42 -7.41 -8.96
CA ASP A 390 -8.12 -7.77 -8.38
C ASP A 390 -8.05 -9.21 -7.85
N GLY A 391 -9.14 -9.98 -8.00
CA GLY A 391 -9.22 -11.36 -7.54
C GLY A 391 -9.38 -11.52 -6.03
N LYS A 392 -9.73 -10.44 -5.30
CA LYS A 392 -9.94 -10.44 -3.85
C LYS A 392 -11.43 -10.43 -3.50
N TRP A 393 -11.73 -10.65 -2.22
CA TRP A 393 -13.08 -10.47 -1.69
C TRP A 393 -13.38 -8.98 -1.51
N HIS A 394 -14.52 -8.56 -2.03
CA HIS A 394 -15.08 -7.24 -1.83
C HIS A 394 -16.45 -7.34 -1.18
N ASP A 395 -16.76 -6.36 -0.33
CA ASP A 395 -18.07 -6.16 0.25
C ASP A 395 -18.81 -5.10 -0.58
N ILE A 396 -19.99 -5.44 -1.11
CA ILE A 396 -20.76 -4.53 -1.96
C ILE A 396 -22.16 -4.33 -1.38
N ALA A 397 -22.64 -3.08 -1.42
CA ALA A 397 -23.96 -2.71 -0.91
C ALA A 397 -24.74 -1.87 -1.92
N ALA A 398 -26.01 -2.22 -2.13
CA ALA A 398 -26.98 -1.43 -2.87
C ALA A 398 -28.11 -0.99 -1.94
N VAL A 399 -28.32 0.33 -1.82
CA VAL A 399 -29.31 0.93 -0.93
C VAL A 399 -30.36 1.68 -1.74
N PHE A 400 -31.61 1.21 -1.68
CA PHE A 400 -32.79 1.89 -2.19
C PHE A 400 -33.38 2.76 -1.07
N VAL A 401 -33.36 4.07 -1.24
CA VAL A 401 -33.75 5.04 -0.19
C VAL A 401 -34.73 6.07 -0.74
N ASN A 402 -35.75 6.41 0.03
CA ASN A 402 -36.69 7.47 -0.29
C ASN A 402 -36.30 8.74 0.46
N ARG A 403 -36.10 9.84 -0.28
CA ARG A 403 -35.73 11.14 0.29
C ARG A 403 -36.34 12.26 -0.54
N ASP A 404 -36.98 13.23 0.11
CA ASP A 404 -37.53 14.42 -0.55
C ASP A 404 -38.50 14.12 -1.72
N ASN A 405 -39.41 13.16 -1.53
CA ASN A 405 -40.35 12.65 -2.56
C ASN A 405 -39.68 12.03 -3.80
N LYS A 406 -38.42 11.62 -3.67
CA LYS A 406 -37.66 10.90 -4.69
C LYS A 406 -37.20 9.57 -4.15
N ARG A 407 -36.93 8.64 -5.07
CA ARG A 407 -36.31 7.35 -4.79
C ARG A 407 -34.91 7.35 -5.36
N TYR A 408 -33.93 7.00 -4.55
CA TYR A 408 -32.53 6.93 -4.93
C TYR A 408 -31.98 5.52 -4.78
N LEU A 409 -31.03 5.17 -5.65
CA LEU A 409 -30.19 4.00 -5.53
C LEU A 409 -28.76 4.45 -5.23
N ARG A 410 -28.22 4.04 -4.08
CA ARG A 410 -26.86 4.35 -3.63
C ARG A 410 -26.03 3.07 -3.62
N LEU A 411 -24.79 3.14 -4.14
CA LEU A 411 -23.89 1.98 -4.21
C LEU A 411 -22.61 2.21 -3.40
N PHE A 412 -22.14 1.18 -2.73
CA PHE A 412 -20.94 1.20 -1.88
C PHE A 412 -20.06 -0.03 -2.16
N THR A 413 -18.75 0.18 -2.19
CA THR A 413 -17.74 -0.88 -2.33
C THR A 413 -16.77 -0.76 -1.17
N ASP A 414 -16.59 -1.85 -0.43
CA ASP A 414 -15.75 -1.94 0.75
C ASP A 414 -16.06 -0.81 1.76
N GLY A 415 -17.35 -0.55 1.96
CA GLY A 415 -17.86 0.46 2.90
C GLY A 415 -17.77 1.90 2.39
N ASN A 416 -17.14 2.13 1.23
CA ASN A 416 -16.97 3.46 0.64
C ASN A 416 -18.09 3.78 -0.36
N PHE A 417 -18.70 4.96 -0.23
CA PHE A 417 -19.70 5.46 -1.17
C PHE A 417 -19.11 5.56 -2.59
N ASN A 418 -19.88 5.13 -3.59
CA ASN A 418 -19.49 5.21 -5.01
C ASN A 418 -20.39 6.16 -5.79
N THR A 419 -21.69 5.91 -5.81
CA THR A 419 -22.64 6.66 -6.64
C THR A 419 -24.03 6.74 -6.02
N GLU A 420 -24.81 7.75 -6.43
CA GLU A 420 -26.24 7.90 -6.15
C GLU A 420 -26.97 8.20 -7.46
N ALA A 421 -27.99 7.41 -7.80
CA ALA A 421 -28.84 7.59 -8.97
C ALA A 421 -30.28 7.89 -8.56
N ASP A 422 -30.91 8.91 -9.16
CA ASP A 422 -32.35 9.18 -9.02
C ASP A 422 -33.12 8.17 -9.87
N ILE A 423 -33.86 7.28 -9.21
CA ILE A 423 -34.60 6.18 -9.83
C ILE A 423 -36.12 6.36 -9.76
N THR A 424 -36.59 7.57 -9.41
CA THR A 424 -38.01 7.86 -9.14
C THR A 424 -38.93 7.52 -10.31
N SER A 425 -38.46 7.69 -11.55
CA SER A 425 -39.28 7.56 -12.76
C SER A 425 -39.26 6.16 -13.41
N TYR A 426 -38.64 5.16 -12.79
CA TYR A 426 -38.46 3.82 -13.39
C TYR A 426 -39.51 2.78 -12.97
N GLY A 427 -40.49 3.18 -12.17
CA GLY A 427 -41.70 2.39 -11.94
C GLY A 427 -41.53 1.23 -10.96
N ASN A 428 -42.29 0.15 -11.16
CA ASN A 428 -42.35 -1.00 -10.26
C ASN A 428 -41.34 -2.09 -10.68
N PHE A 429 -40.50 -2.54 -9.74
CA PHE A 429 -39.47 -3.58 -9.95
C PHE A 429 -39.92 -4.99 -9.53
N ASP A 430 -41.21 -5.22 -9.30
CA ASP A 430 -41.74 -6.52 -8.90
C ASP A 430 -41.91 -7.44 -10.10
N THR A 431 -41.57 -8.72 -9.90
CA THR A 431 -41.78 -9.76 -10.92
C THR A 431 -42.16 -11.09 -10.28
N ASP A 432 -42.73 -12.00 -11.07
CA ASP A 432 -43.06 -13.36 -10.63
C ASP A 432 -41.87 -14.33 -10.71
N ALA A 433 -40.68 -13.88 -11.11
CA ALA A 433 -39.52 -14.74 -11.24
C ALA A 433 -38.86 -15.04 -9.88
N PRO A 434 -38.18 -16.19 -9.74
CA PRO A 434 -37.41 -16.49 -8.54
C PRO A 434 -36.31 -15.46 -8.29
N LEU A 435 -36.04 -15.16 -7.01
CA LEU A 435 -34.79 -14.51 -6.64
C LEU A 435 -33.66 -15.48 -6.99
N THR A 436 -32.76 -15.07 -7.87
CA THR A 436 -31.71 -15.93 -8.42
C THR A 436 -30.34 -15.37 -8.08
N LEU A 437 -29.49 -16.20 -7.47
CA LEU A 437 -28.09 -15.96 -7.18
C LEU A 437 -27.25 -16.67 -8.25
N GLY A 438 -26.62 -15.91 -9.14
CA GLY A 438 -25.78 -16.39 -10.22
C GLY A 438 -26.44 -16.36 -11.60
N TYR A 439 -26.26 -17.44 -12.37
CA TYR A 439 -26.69 -17.56 -13.76
C TYR A 439 -28.18 -17.24 -13.94
N MET A 440 -28.46 -16.27 -14.83
CA MET A 440 -29.80 -15.98 -15.35
C MET A 440 -29.79 -16.16 -16.88
N PRO A 441 -30.77 -16.87 -17.46
CA PRO A 441 -30.90 -16.99 -18.91
C PRO A 441 -31.00 -15.61 -19.59
N GLY A 442 -30.20 -15.37 -20.62
CA GLY A 442 -30.19 -14.11 -21.37
C GLY A 442 -29.11 -13.12 -20.97
N ASN A 443 -28.45 -13.27 -19.80
CA ASN A 443 -27.44 -12.33 -19.29
C ASN A 443 -26.02 -12.74 -19.67
N ILE A 444 -25.81 -13.11 -20.94
CA ILE A 444 -24.51 -13.52 -21.49
C ILE A 444 -24.24 -12.73 -22.76
N VAL A 445 -23.30 -11.80 -22.65
CA VAL A 445 -22.87 -10.93 -23.75
C VAL A 445 -21.42 -11.21 -24.07
N ASN A 446 -21.06 -11.25 -25.35
CA ASN A 446 -19.67 -11.44 -25.80
C ASN A 446 -18.99 -12.69 -25.23
N ASN A 447 -19.76 -13.75 -24.96
CA ASN A 447 -19.26 -14.99 -24.35
C ASN A 447 -18.59 -14.75 -22.98
N ARG A 448 -19.06 -13.73 -22.24
CA ARG A 448 -18.69 -13.42 -20.85
C ARG A 448 -19.86 -13.80 -19.95
N TRP A 449 -19.69 -14.81 -19.11
CA TRP A 449 -20.68 -15.27 -18.13
C TRP A 449 -20.13 -15.10 -16.71
N LEU A 450 -20.98 -15.22 -15.68
CA LEU A 450 -20.53 -15.09 -14.29
C LEU A 450 -19.48 -16.17 -13.98
N ASP A 451 -18.41 -15.79 -13.29
CA ASP A 451 -17.49 -16.73 -12.66
C ASP A 451 -16.97 -16.07 -11.39
N ALA A 452 -17.56 -16.45 -10.26
CA ALA A 452 -17.30 -15.81 -8.98
C ALA A 452 -17.67 -16.74 -7.82
N TYR A 453 -17.15 -16.41 -6.64
CA TYR A 453 -17.68 -16.88 -5.37
C TYR A 453 -18.50 -15.75 -4.74
N ILE A 454 -19.67 -16.09 -4.19
CA ILE A 454 -20.54 -15.14 -3.49
C ILE A 454 -20.85 -15.69 -2.10
N THR A 455 -20.66 -14.86 -1.07
CA THR A 455 -20.92 -15.20 0.32
C THR A 455 -21.62 -14.05 1.05
N GLU A 456 -22.18 -14.34 2.21
CA GLU A 456 -22.81 -13.36 3.10
C GLU A 456 -23.84 -12.45 2.42
N VAL A 457 -24.77 -13.05 1.68
CA VAL A 457 -25.89 -12.32 1.06
C VAL A 457 -26.87 -11.91 2.15
N LYS A 458 -27.17 -10.61 2.21
CA LYS A 458 -28.07 -10.01 3.21
C LYS A 458 -29.09 -9.12 2.50
N PHE A 459 -30.34 -9.22 2.94
CA PHE A 459 -31.44 -8.41 2.41
C PHE A 459 -32.21 -7.78 3.58
N TRP A 460 -32.29 -6.45 3.59
CA TRP A 460 -33.05 -5.70 4.59
C TRP A 460 -34.21 -4.94 3.94
N LYS A 461 -35.38 -4.94 4.60
CA LYS A 461 -36.51 -4.05 4.28
C LYS A 461 -36.35 -2.68 4.94
N ALA A 462 -35.16 -2.08 4.81
CA ALA A 462 -34.83 -0.76 5.30
C ALA A 462 -33.67 -0.16 4.49
N ALA A 463 -33.64 1.16 4.33
CA ALA A 463 -32.49 1.87 3.79
C ALA A 463 -31.43 2.06 4.90
N ILE A 464 -30.36 1.25 4.87
CA ILE A 464 -29.27 1.34 5.85
C ILE A 464 -28.41 2.60 5.57
N PRO A 465 -28.14 3.46 6.58
CA PRO A 465 -27.32 4.66 6.42
C PRO A 465 -25.84 4.36 6.14
N ASP A 466 -25.18 5.27 5.41
CA ASP A 466 -23.76 5.20 5.04
C ASP A 466 -22.82 4.83 6.19
N ASN A 467 -22.97 5.46 7.36
CA ASN A 467 -22.08 5.21 8.50
C ASN A 467 -22.21 3.79 9.05
N ILE A 468 -23.40 3.18 8.95
CA ILE A 468 -23.63 1.80 9.36
C ILE A 468 -23.04 0.84 8.32
N ILE A 469 -23.22 1.13 7.02
CA ILE A 469 -22.56 0.36 5.95
C ILE A 469 -21.03 0.33 6.17
N SER A 470 -20.42 1.49 6.42
CA SER A 470 -18.97 1.59 6.65
C SER A 470 -18.50 0.93 7.96
N GLU A 471 -19.36 0.82 8.97
CA GLU A 471 -19.01 0.23 10.27
C GLU A 471 -18.98 -1.31 10.23
N TYR A 472 -19.89 -1.92 9.47
CA TYR A 472 -20.06 -3.39 9.42
C TYR A 472 -19.45 -4.04 8.17
N VAL A 473 -18.87 -3.25 7.27
CA VAL A 473 -18.11 -3.77 6.12
C VAL A 473 -16.98 -4.69 6.59
N CYS A 474 -16.71 -5.75 5.83
CA CYS A 474 -15.57 -6.63 6.10
C CYS A 474 -15.65 -7.35 7.47
N ALA A 475 -16.83 -7.39 8.10
CA ALA A 475 -17.10 -8.34 9.17
C ALA A 475 -17.13 -9.76 8.59
N ALA A 476 -16.56 -10.74 9.31
CA ALA A 476 -16.51 -12.13 8.83
C ALA A 476 -17.90 -12.79 8.79
N GLU A 477 -18.81 -12.30 9.61
CA GLU A 477 -20.23 -12.70 9.72
C GLU A 477 -21.03 -11.51 10.25
N LEU A 478 -22.34 -11.49 9.97
CA LEU A 478 -23.26 -10.50 10.50
C LEU A 478 -23.36 -10.62 12.03
N PRO A 479 -22.96 -9.62 12.82
CA PRO A 479 -23.11 -9.67 14.26
C PRO A 479 -24.59 -9.57 14.66
N SER A 480 -25.01 -10.35 15.67
CA SER A 480 -26.37 -10.29 16.23
C SER A 480 -26.74 -8.93 16.84
N SER A 481 -25.74 -8.08 17.12
CA SER A 481 -25.90 -6.71 17.61
C SER A 481 -26.11 -5.66 16.51
N HIS A 482 -26.24 -6.07 15.24
CA HIS A 482 -26.44 -5.12 14.14
C HIS A 482 -27.71 -4.27 14.36
N PRO A 483 -27.66 -2.93 14.26
CA PRO A 483 -28.77 -2.06 14.65
C PRO A 483 -30.03 -2.20 13.78
N TYR A 484 -29.90 -2.77 12.58
CA TYR A 484 -31.01 -3.05 11.65
C TYR A 484 -31.40 -4.54 11.62
N HIS A 485 -31.03 -5.33 12.62
CA HIS A 485 -31.33 -6.77 12.62
C HIS A 485 -32.83 -7.07 12.46
N ASP A 486 -33.72 -6.27 13.07
CA ASP A 486 -35.18 -6.44 12.98
C ASP A 486 -35.74 -6.27 11.55
N TYR A 487 -34.97 -5.64 10.64
CA TYR A 487 -35.37 -5.43 9.24
C TYR A 487 -34.77 -6.48 8.29
N LEU A 488 -33.97 -7.42 8.81
CA LEU A 488 -33.31 -8.46 8.03
C LEU A 488 -34.33 -9.54 7.62
N VAL A 489 -34.59 -9.64 6.32
CA VAL A 489 -35.57 -10.60 5.75
C VAL A 489 -34.92 -11.75 4.99
N GLY A 490 -33.61 -11.70 4.79
CA GLY A 490 -32.83 -12.79 4.23
C GLY A 490 -31.37 -12.66 4.64
N TYR A 491 -30.79 -13.76 5.13
CA TYR A 491 -29.37 -13.82 5.46
C TYR A 491 -28.81 -15.20 5.12
N TRP A 492 -28.04 -15.26 4.04
CA TRP A 492 -27.36 -16.47 3.61
C TRP A 492 -25.85 -16.29 3.74
N SER A 493 -25.23 -17.03 4.66
CA SER A 493 -23.77 -17.03 4.75
C SER A 493 -23.10 -17.51 3.45
N CYS A 494 -23.79 -18.39 2.71
CA CYS A 494 -23.27 -19.21 1.60
C CYS A 494 -21.92 -19.87 1.91
N LYS A 495 -21.67 -20.12 3.19
CA LYS A 495 -20.47 -20.77 3.74
C LYS A 495 -20.80 -22.13 4.36
N ASP A 496 -21.98 -22.69 4.08
CA ASP A 496 -22.52 -23.88 4.74
C ASP A 496 -21.58 -25.10 4.65
N GLY A 497 -20.81 -25.20 3.56
CA GLY A 497 -19.72 -26.16 3.38
C GLY A 497 -20.13 -27.58 3.03
N TYR A 498 -21.44 -27.85 2.91
CA TYR A 498 -22.00 -29.13 2.49
C TYR A 498 -23.47 -28.95 2.04
N GLY A 499 -24.05 -30.01 1.47
CA GLY A 499 -25.46 -30.03 1.08
C GLY A 499 -25.74 -29.29 -0.24
N ASN A 500 -27.02 -29.03 -0.49
CA ASN A 500 -27.56 -28.49 -1.74
C ASN A 500 -28.36 -27.19 -1.59
N VAL A 501 -28.19 -26.52 -0.46
CA VAL A 501 -28.82 -25.24 -0.16
C VAL A 501 -27.81 -24.28 0.43
N PHE A 502 -27.99 -22.98 0.18
CA PHE A 502 -27.50 -21.97 1.12
C PHE A 502 -28.64 -21.69 2.09
N ARG A 503 -28.40 -21.93 3.39
CA ARG A 503 -29.47 -21.77 4.38
C ARG A 503 -29.72 -20.31 4.69
N ASP A 504 -30.99 -19.94 4.70
CA ASP A 504 -31.40 -18.65 5.24
C ASP A 504 -31.39 -18.72 6.76
N GLN A 505 -30.61 -17.84 7.37
CA GLN A 505 -30.46 -17.71 8.82
C GLN A 505 -31.31 -16.58 9.39
N SER A 506 -32.10 -15.90 8.55
CA SER A 506 -33.15 -14.99 9.00
C SER A 506 -34.35 -15.77 9.59
N GLU A 507 -35.26 -15.06 10.24
CA GLU A 507 -36.50 -15.65 10.74
C GLU A 507 -37.45 -16.15 9.62
N TRP A 508 -37.20 -15.75 8.36
CA TRP A 508 -38.06 -16.06 7.21
C TRP A 508 -37.74 -17.42 6.59
N SER A 509 -36.51 -17.92 6.75
CA SER A 509 -36.08 -19.28 6.39
C SER A 509 -36.29 -19.64 4.91
N HIS A 510 -36.07 -18.67 4.01
CA HIS A 510 -36.17 -18.86 2.56
C HIS A 510 -34.86 -19.38 1.96
N ASP A 511 -34.60 -20.69 2.06
CA ASP A 511 -33.35 -21.29 1.59
C ASP A 511 -33.11 -21.16 0.07
N PHE A 512 -31.93 -20.71 -0.32
CA PHE A 512 -31.46 -20.75 -1.70
C PHE A 512 -31.19 -22.20 -2.12
N GLN A 513 -31.94 -22.69 -3.11
CA GLN A 513 -31.75 -24.03 -3.67
C GLN A 513 -30.66 -24.03 -4.74
N ILE A 514 -29.55 -24.71 -4.49
CA ILE A 514 -28.41 -24.78 -5.43
C ILE A 514 -28.77 -25.69 -6.61
N LYS A 515 -28.45 -25.24 -7.82
CA LYS A 515 -28.68 -25.93 -9.10
C LYS A 515 -27.35 -26.19 -9.81
N GLY A 516 -27.32 -27.20 -10.68
CA GLY A 516 -26.14 -27.55 -11.47
C GLY A 516 -25.17 -28.52 -10.77
N GLY A 517 -24.03 -28.77 -11.41
CA GLY A 517 -22.95 -29.60 -10.89
C GLY A 517 -21.95 -28.76 -10.09
N TYR A 518 -22.16 -28.68 -8.77
CA TYR A 518 -21.39 -27.81 -7.88
C TYR A 518 -20.51 -28.60 -6.90
N GLN A 519 -19.57 -27.88 -6.29
CA GLN A 519 -18.70 -28.37 -5.23
C GLN A 519 -18.39 -27.22 -4.26
N TRP A 520 -18.00 -27.57 -3.04
CA TRP A 520 -17.68 -26.64 -1.97
C TRP A 520 -16.16 -26.50 -1.88
N ASP A 521 -15.64 -25.35 -2.31
CA ASP A 521 -14.21 -25.05 -2.35
C ASP A 521 -13.78 -24.34 -1.07
N ASP A 522 -12.68 -24.79 -0.47
CA ASP A 522 -12.05 -24.09 0.65
C ASP A 522 -11.40 -22.78 0.20
N PHE A 523 -11.54 -21.73 1.01
CA PHE A 523 -10.83 -20.47 0.84
C PHE A 523 -10.35 -19.91 2.18
N SER A 524 -9.27 -19.14 2.15
CA SER A 524 -8.71 -18.42 3.30
C SER A 524 -7.91 -17.22 2.79
N ASP A 525 -8.63 -16.14 2.54
CA ASP A 525 -8.12 -14.92 1.91
C ASP A 525 -8.15 -13.75 2.91
N LEU A 526 -7.38 -12.68 2.67
CA LEU A 526 -7.63 -11.42 3.37
C LEU A 526 -8.90 -10.75 2.82
N MET A 527 -9.71 -10.19 3.71
CA MET A 527 -10.85 -9.37 3.32
C MET A 527 -10.52 -7.89 3.58
N CYS A 528 -10.79 -7.06 2.58
CA CYS A 528 -10.49 -5.62 2.60
C CYS A 528 -9.04 -5.28 2.99
N PRO A 529 -8.03 -5.90 2.35
CA PRO A 529 -6.64 -5.63 2.70
C PRO A 529 -6.29 -4.17 2.44
N SER A 530 -5.49 -3.59 3.33
CA SER A 530 -4.94 -2.25 3.13
C SER A 530 -4.22 -2.14 1.80
N SER A 531 -4.31 -0.96 1.16
CA SER A 531 -3.62 -0.72 -0.10
C SER A 531 -2.11 -0.95 0.05
N ALA A 532 -1.44 -1.33 -1.05
CA ALA A 532 0.01 -1.51 -1.07
C ALA A 532 0.76 -0.27 -0.55
N ASN A 533 0.30 0.93 -0.92
CA ASN A 533 0.90 2.18 -0.48
C ASN A 533 0.76 2.39 1.03
N ASN A 534 -0.41 2.12 1.61
CA ASN A 534 -0.62 2.25 3.04
C ASN A 534 0.27 1.27 3.82
N LEU A 535 0.37 0.02 3.35
CA LEU A 535 1.23 -0.98 4.00
C LEU A 535 2.71 -0.64 3.87
N ALA A 536 3.17 -0.19 2.69
CA ALA A 536 4.56 0.21 2.47
C ALA A 536 4.98 1.36 3.39
N GLN A 537 4.07 2.29 3.71
CA GLN A 537 4.33 3.37 4.65
C GLN A 537 4.49 2.90 6.11
N LEU A 538 4.12 1.67 6.47
CA LEU A 538 4.26 1.15 7.83
C LEU A 538 5.62 0.48 8.09
N VAL A 539 6.44 0.30 7.05
CA VAL A 539 7.78 -0.27 7.12
C VAL A 539 8.80 0.65 6.47
N PRO A 540 10.10 0.52 6.76
CA PRO A 540 11.11 1.34 6.12
C PRO A 540 11.12 1.17 4.59
N GLN A 541 11.38 2.26 3.90
CA GLN A 541 11.54 2.31 2.45
C GLN A 541 12.91 2.87 2.05
N PRO A 542 13.44 2.54 0.86
CA PRO A 542 14.70 3.08 0.35
C PRO A 542 14.82 4.61 0.35
N VAL A 543 13.72 5.37 0.34
CA VAL A 543 13.76 6.84 0.41
C VAL A 543 14.04 7.40 1.81
N ASP A 544 13.86 6.60 2.87
CA ASP A 544 13.97 7.03 4.27
C ASP A 544 15.39 7.39 4.75
N PRO A 545 16.47 6.65 4.36
CA PRO A 545 17.82 6.89 4.86
C PRO A 545 18.30 8.34 4.73
N VAL A 546 17.95 9.04 3.65
CA VAL A 546 18.34 10.45 3.45
C VAL A 546 17.79 11.33 4.57
N ARG A 547 16.52 11.16 4.93
CA ARG A 547 15.89 11.93 6.01
C ARG A 547 16.43 11.54 7.37
N GLN A 548 16.72 10.25 7.58
CA GLN A 548 17.38 9.77 8.80
C GLN A 548 18.77 10.40 8.98
N ILE A 549 19.58 10.46 7.90
CA ILE A 549 20.93 11.03 7.91
C ILE A 549 20.88 12.53 8.19
N LEU A 550 20.05 13.28 7.45
CA LEU A 550 19.93 14.73 7.64
C LEU A 550 19.48 15.06 9.07
N ASN A 551 18.56 14.28 9.64
CA ASN A 551 18.13 14.42 11.02
C ASN A 551 19.28 14.13 12.02
N TRP A 552 20.06 13.08 11.80
CA TRP A 552 21.21 12.73 12.65
C TRP A 552 22.29 13.82 12.64
N LEU A 553 22.58 14.37 11.47
CA LEU A 553 23.52 15.47 11.27
C LEU A 553 22.97 16.83 11.72
N GLN A 554 21.71 16.89 12.18
CA GLN A 554 21.01 18.12 12.54
C GLN A 554 20.94 19.14 11.40
N ILE A 555 20.90 18.65 10.16
CA ILE A 555 20.73 19.47 8.96
C ILE A 555 19.24 19.60 8.67
N ALA A 556 18.69 20.80 8.88
CA ALA A 556 17.29 21.07 8.56
C ALA A 556 17.03 20.92 7.05
N ALA A 557 16.17 19.96 6.69
CA ALA A 557 15.77 19.73 5.31
C ALA A 557 14.94 20.90 4.78
N ASP A 558 15.38 21.48 3.67
CA ASP A 558 14.62 22.52 2.98
C ASP A 558 13.38 21.90 2.35
N THR A 559 12.22 22.52 2.54
CA THR A 559 10.95 22.13 1.90
C THR A 559 11.06 22.05 0.37
N LYS A 560 11.98 22.80 -0.25
CA LYS A 560 12.23 22.77 -1.69
C LYS A 560 12.90 21.49 -2.18
N TRP A 561 13.54 20.73 -1.29
CA TRP A 561 14.14 19.44 -1.64
C TRP A 561 13.08 18.37 -1.88
N ASP A 562 11.84 18.60 -1.39
CA ASP A 562 10.68 17.77 -1.68
C ASP A 562 10.95 16.27 -1.45
N LEU A 563 11.63 15.97 -0.32
CA LEU A 563 12.00 14.62 0.08
C LEU A 563 10.77 13.81 0.49
N ASP A 564 10.69 12.55 0.06
CA ASP A 564 9.56 11.66 0.36
C ASP A 564 9.78 10.82 1.62
N GLY A 565 11.05 10.62 2.00
CA GLY A 565 11.40 9.81 3.16
C GLY A 565 10.91 10.37 4.49
N LYS A 566 10.88 9.51 5.49
CA LYS A 566 10.58 9.88 6.89
C LYS A 566 11.68 9.46 7.85
N VAL A 567 11.58 9.94 9.08
CA VAL A 567 12.51 9.60 10.16
C VAL A 567 11.87 8.54 11.05
N TRP A 568 12.62 7.46 11.30
CA TRP A 568 12.26 6.44 12.26
C TRP A 568 12.91 6.76 13.61
N VAL A 569 12.16 6.58 14.70
CA VAL A 569 12.59 6.96 16.05
C VAL A 569 12.44 5.80 17.03
N THR A 570 13.35 5.74 18.00
CA THR A 570 13.31 4.84 19.16
C THR A 570 13.79 5.61 20.39
N SER A 571 13.64 5.04 21.58
CA SER A 571 14.24 5.59 22.79
C SER A 571 15.76 5.40 22.80
N TYR A 572 16.46 6.16 23.63
CA TYR A 572 17.89 6.01 23.84
C TYR A 572 18.17 5.21 25.11
N VAL A 573 19.19 4.34 25.11
CA VAL A 573 19.60 3.54 26.27
C VAL A 573 20.33 4.35 27.35
N ASP A 574 20.82 5.56 27.03
CA ASP A 574 21.44 6.48 27.98
C ASP A 574 21.01 7.94 27.73
N ILE A 575 20.63 8.66 28.79
CA ILE A 575 20.08 10.04 28.77
C ILE A 575 21.17 11.11 29.01
N ASN A 576 22.43 10.73 29.21
CA ASN A 576 23.49 11.70 29.48
C ASN A 576 23.92 12.39 28.18
N LYS A 577 23.29 13.53 27.91
CA LYS A 577 23.60 14.50 26.85
C LYS A 577 25.03 14.99 26.94
#